data_AF-G9YRE8-F1
#
_entry.id   AF-G9YRE8-F1
#
_cell.length_a   1.000
_cell.length_b   1.000
_cell.length_c   1.000
_cell.angle_alpha   90.00
_cell.angle_beta   90.00
_cell.angle_gamma   90.00
#
_symmetry.space_group_name_H-M   'P 1'
#
loop_
_entity.id
_entity.type
_entity.pdbx_description
1 polymer ?
#
loop_
_entity_poly.entity_id
_entity_poly.type
_entity_poly.pdbx_seq_one_letter_code
_entity_poly.pdbx_strand_id
1 'polypeptide(L)'
;QGAFTLPYDLLASREIEAILDNTDFMILLSQAQSDRAILAKQLGISEHQLSYITHSNSGEGLLFYGDVTIPFVDRFPRGEIYNLLTTRPEDLKNEAKTE
;
A
#
# COMPACT_ATOMS: atom_id res chain seq x y z
N GLN A 1 -10.21 12.73 21.59
CA GLN A 1 -9.41 11.51 21.43
C GLN A 1 -10.39 10.40 21.09
N GLY A 2 -10.41 9.92 19.85
CA GLY A 2 -11.37 8.90 19.42
C GLY A 2 -11.32 8.61 17.93
N ALA A 3 -11.58 7.34 17.59
CA ALA A 3 -11.89 6.82 16.25
C ALA A 3 -10.86 7.04 15.12
N PHE A 4 -9.75 6.31 15.18
CA PHE A 4 -9.13 5.65 14.00
C PHE A 4 -8.44 4.36 14.49
N THR A 5 -9.25 3.41 14.96
CA THR A 5 -8.81 2.15 15.59
C THR A 5 -8.64 1.05 14.55
N LEU A 6 -7.42 0.93 14.00
CA LEU A 6 -6.98 -0.12 13.08
C LEU A 6 -7.64 -0.08 11.67
N PRO A 7 -6.99 -0.66 10.63
CA PRO A 7 -7.61 -0.86 9.31
C PRO A 7 -8.91 -1.67 9.35
N TYR A 8 -9.05 -2.52 10.38
CA TYR A 8 -10.23 -3.36 10.62
C TYR A 8 -11.53 -2.55 10.78
N ASP A 9 -11.51 -1.44 11.51
CA ASP A 9 -12.70 -0.58 11.70
C ASP A 9 -13.02 0.24 10.44
N LEU A 10 -12.00 0.59 9.65
CA LEU A 10 -12.18 1.29 8.37
C LEU A 10 -12.86 0.38 7.34
N LEU A 11 -12.32 -0.83 7.14
CA LEU A 11 -12.87 -1.79 6.18
C LEU A 11 -14.28 -2.28 6.54
N ALA A 12 -14.71 -2.14 7.80
CA ALA A 12 -16.07 -2.47 8.22
C ALA A 12 -17.13 -1.37 7.95
N SER A 13 -16.71 -0.18 7.49
CA SER A 13 -17.60 0.95 7.18
C SER A 13 -18.18 0.87 5.77
N ARG A 14 -19.48 1.14 5.64
CA ARG A 14 -20.18 1.23 4.34
C ARG A 14 -19.66 2.36 3.46
N GLU A 15 -19.19 3.43 4.10
CA GLU A 15 -18.59 4.58 3.44
C GLU A 15 -17.27 4.19 2.76
N ILE A 16 -16.47 3.32 3.38
CA ILE A 16 -15.24 2.77 2.79
C ILE A 16 -15.55 1.74 1.70
N GLU A 17 -16.51 0.85 1.91
CA GLU A 17 -17.01 -0.07 0.86
C GLU A 17 -17.42 0.71 -0.40
N ALA A 18 -18.21 1.77 -0.25
CA ALA A 18 -18.60 2.65 -1.35
C ALA A 18 -17.42 3.40 -2.01
N ILE A 19 -16.37 3.77 -1.27
CA ILE A 19 -15.16 4.37 -1.86
C ILE A 19 -14.41 3.33 -2.71
N LEU A 20 -14.25 2.10 -2.21
CA LEU A 20 -13.56 1.03 -2.92
C LEU A 20 -14.32 0.63 -4.20
N ASP A 21 -15.64 0.43 -4.13
CA ASP A 21 -16.49 0.08 -5.27
C ASP A 21 -16.50 1.12 -6.40
N ASN A 22 -16.26 2.40 -6.08
CA ASN A 22 -16.21 3.49 -7.05
C ASN A 22 -14.77 3.88 -7.46
N THR A 23 -13.74 3.20 -6.94
CA THR A 23 -12.34 3.50 -7.23
C THR A 23 -11.83 2.64 -8.40
N ASP A 24 -11.76 3.24 -9.58
CA ASP A 24 -11.29 2.59 -10.81
C ASP A 24 -9.76 2.34 -10.85
N PHE A 25 -8.99 3.00 -9.97
CA PHE A 25 -7.54 2.82 -9.86
C PHE A 25 -7.07 2.78 -8.40
N MET A 26 -6.40 1.70 -7.99
CA MET A 26 -5.85 1.54 -6.64
C MET A 26 -4.50 0.81 -6.66
N ILE A 27 -3.59 1.21 -5.77
CA ILE A 27 -2.36 0.46 -5.47
C ILE A 27 -2.44 -0.05 -4.03
N LEU A 28 -2.38 -1.37 -3.84
CA LEU A 28 -2.35 -2.03 -2.54
C LEU A 28 -0.95 -2.60 -2.30
N LEU A 29 -0.17 -1.93 -1.46
CA LEU A 29 1.18 -2.35 -1.06
C LEU A 29 1.14 -3.47 0.01
N SER A 30 2.29 -3.90 0.53
CA SER A 30 2.43 -4.89 1.61
C SER A 30 1.46 -4.67 2.78
N GLN A 31 0.71 -5.70 3.19
CA GLN A 31 -0.32 -5.63 4.24
C GLN A 31 0.03 -6.52 5.46
N ALA A 32 -0.44 -6.12 6.64
CA ALA A 32 -0.30 -6.89 7.87
C ALA A 32 -1.13 -8.18 7.85
N GLN A 33 -0.66 -9.22 8.56
CA GLN A 33 -1.30 -10.54 8.53
C GLN A 33 -2.77 -10.53 9.00
N SER A 34 -3.11 -9.65 9.94
CA SER A 34 -4.49 -9.47 10.45
C SER A 34 -5.48 -9.01 9.38
N ASP A 35 -5.01 -8.21 8.42
CA ASP A 35 -5.88 -7.43 7.55
C ASP A 35 -6.09 -8.11 6.19
N ARG A 36 -5.13 -8.97 5.79
CA ARG A 36 -5.14 -9.76 4.53
C ARG A 36 -6.44 -10.52 4.30
N ALA A 37 -7.01 -11.16 5.32
CA ALA A 37 -8.20 -11.98 5.16
C ALA A 37 -9.47 -11.15 4.87
N ILE A 38 -9.55 -9.92 5.38
CA ILE A 38 -10.64 -9.00 5.04
C ILE A 38 -10.44 -8.46 3.63
N LEU A 39 -9.24 -7.94 3.35
CA LEU A 39 -8.90 -7.33 2.07
C LEU A 39 -9.09 -8.31 0.91
N ALA A 40 -8.69 -9.58 1.08
CA ALA A 40 -8.92 -10.62 0.09
C ALA A 40 -10.41 -10.85 -0.19
N LYS A 41 -11.24 -10.85 0.85
CA LYS A 41 -12.68 -11.03 0.74
C LYS A 41 -13.38 -9.85 0.08
N GLN A 42 -13.02 -8.61 0.46
CA GLN A 42 -13.68 -7.40 -0.04
C GLN A 42 -13.25 -7.03 -1.46
N LEU A 43 -11.96 -7.18 -1.77
CA LEU A 43 -11.38 -6.80 -3.07
C LEU A 43 -11.32 -7.97 -4.07
N GLY A 44 -11.90 -9.13 -3.73
CA GLY A 44 -11.93 -10.32 -4.59
C GLY A 44 -10.55 -10.92 -4.91
N ILE A 45 -9.55 -10.67 -4.08
CA ILE A 45 -8.15 -11.04 -4.34
C ILE A 45 -7.96 -12.55 -4.12
N SER A 46 -7.43 -13.25 -5.13
CA SER A 46 -7.07 -14.67 -5.01
C SER A 46 -5.86 -14.91 -4.10
N GLU A 47 -5.73 -16.12 -3.54
CA GLU A 47 -4.56 -16.54 -2.75
C GLU A 47 -3.22 -16.30 -3.47
N HIS A 48 -3.19 -16.48 -4.81
CA HIS A 48 -2.00 -16.18 -5.59
C HIS A 48 -1.68 -14.68 -5.63
N GLN A 49 -2.70 -13.83 -5.84
CA GLN A 49 -2.52 -12.38 -5.80
C GLN A 49 -2.16 -11.88 -4.38
N LEU A 50 -2.70 -12.52 -3.34
CA LEU A 50 -2.40 -12.22 -1.94
C LEU A 50 -0.91 -12.34 -1.61
N SER A 51 -0.18 -13.21 -2.32
CA SER A 51 1.27 -13.35 -2.17
C SER A 51 2.05 -12.06 -2.51
N TYR A 52 1.58 -11.24 -3.45
CA TYR A 52 2.23 -9.98 -3.83
C TYR A 52 2.06 -8.86 -2.80
N ILE A 53 1.13 -8.98 -1.86
CA ILE A 53 0.99 -8.07 -0.69
C ILE A 53 1.43 -8.71 0.62
N THR A 54 2.10 -9.87 0.55
CA THR A 54 2.52 -10.68 1.70
C THR A 54 4.04 -10.76 1.76
N HIS A 55 4.64 -10.03 2.70
CA HIS A 55 6.10 -9.89 2.81
C HIS A 55 6.78 -9.28 1.56
N SER A 56 6.03 -8.49 0.78
CA SER A 56 6.58 -7.74 -0.35
C SER A 56 7.49 -6.60 0.13
N ASN A 57 8.45 -6.21 -0.71
CA ASN A 57 9.38 -5.12 -0.41
C ASN A 57 8.68 -3.74 -0.47
N SER A 58 9.37 -2.70 0.01
CA SER A 58 8.93 -1.33 -0.19
C SER A 58 8.74 -1.03 -1.69
N GLY A 59 7.60 -0.44 -2.05
CA GLY A 59 7.20 -0.19 -3.44
C GLY A 59 6.56 -1.38 -4.17
N GLU A 60 6.40 -2.54 -3.53
CA GLU A 60 5.79 -3.74 -4.17
C GLU A 60 4.38 -4.04 -3.63
N GLY A 61 3.50 -4.48 -4.54
CA GLY A 61 2.12 -4.79 -4.21
C GLY A 61 1.28 -5.25 -5.41
N LEU A 62 0.01 -4.90 -5.38
CA LEU A 62 -0.94 -5.05 -6.49
C LEU A 62 -1.40 -3.67 -6.99
N LEU A 63 -1.61 -3.57 -8.30
CA LEU A 63 -2.30 -2.45 -8.95
C LEU A 63 -3.61 -2.97 -9.54
N PHE A 64 -4.70 -2.30 -9.19
CA PHE A 64 -6.05 -2.51 -9.70
C PHE A 64 -6.35 -1.38 -10.69
N TYR A 65 -6.86 -1.74 -11.86
CA TYR A 65 -7.34 -0.81 -12.88
C TYR A 65 -8.55 -1.41 -13.60
N GLY A 66 -9.75 -0.93 -13.31
CA GLY A 66 -10.99 -1.58 -13.73
C GLY A 66 -11.06 -3.04 -13.29
N ASP A 67 -11.24 -3.96 -14.24
CA ASP A 67 -11.24 -5.41 -14.03
C ASP A 67 -9.84 -6.05 -14.02
N VAL A 68 -8.79 -5.28 -14.31
CA VAL A 68 -7.40 -5.76 -14.40
C VAL A 68 -6.71 -5.60 -13.05
N THR A 69 -6.14 -6.69 -12.53
CA THR A 69 -5.27 -6.67 -11.34
C THR A 69 -3.91 -7.27 -11.69
N ILE A 70 -2.84 -6.48 -11.53
CA ILE A 70 -1.47 -6.89 -11.86
C ILE A 70 -0.51 -6.71 -10.67
N PRO A 71 0.57 -7.51 -10.58
CA PRO A 71 1.69 -7.20 -9.69
C PRO A 71 2.29 -5.84 -10.02
N PHE A 72 2.55 -5.04 -8.97
CA PHE A 72 3.13 -3.72 -9.05
C PHE A 72 4.50 -3.69 -8.37
N VAL A 73 5.47 -3.04 -9.01
CA VAL A 73 6.82 -2.83 -8.47
C VAL A 73 7.28 -1.42 -8.84
N ASP A 74 7.31 -0.53 -7.85
CA ASP A 74 8.00 0.75 -7.94
C ASP A 74 9.42 0.63 -7.33
N ARG A 75 10.41 0.96 -8.14
CA ARG A 75 11.82 1.15 -7.74
C ARG A 75 12.22 2.58 -7.99
N PHE A 76 11.57 3.49 -7.27
CA PHE A 76 11.77 4.93 -7.42
C PHE A 76 13.28 5.28 -7.40
N PRO A 77 13.80 5.96 -8.44
CA PRO A 77 15.23 6.19 -8.58
C PRO A 77 15.76 7.15 -7.52
N ARG A 78 16.93 6.84 -6.94
CA ARG A 78 17.67 7.79 -6.09
C ARG A 78 18.19 8.95 -6.96
N GLY A 79 18.15 10.17 -6.41
CA GLY A 79 18.50 11.41 -7.11
C GLY A 79 17.85 12.62 -6.44
N GLU A 80 17.96 13.79 -7.06
CA GLU A 80 17.47 15.08 -6.52
C GLU A 80 16.03 15.02 -6.00
N ILE A 81 15.09 14.56 -6.84
CA ILE A 81 13.66 14.44 -6.48
C ILE A 81 13.46 13.46 -5.31
N TYR A 82 14.22 12.36 -5.26
CA TYR A 82 14.13 11.42 -4.15
C TYR A 82 14.61 12.04 -2.85
N ASN A 83 15.75 12.75 -2.88
CA ASN A 83 16.33 13.38 -1.69
C ASN A 83 15.42 14.50 -1.15
N LEU A 84 14.80 15.28 -2.04
CA LEU A 84 13.81 16.30 -1.67
C LEU A 84 12.52 15.73 -1.05
N LEU A 85 12.13 14.51 -1.41
CA LEU A 85 10.84 13.90 -1.01
C LEU A 85 10.97 12.77 0.03
N THR A 86 12.18 12.30 0.35
CA THR A 86 12.35 11.19 1.29
C THR A 86 11.95 11.60 2.71
N THR A 87 11.04 10.82 3.30
CA THR A 87 10.63 10.95 4.69
C THR A 87 11.38 10.00 5.62
N ARG A 88 12.36 9.24 5.09
CA ARG A 88 13.12 8.23 5.84
C ARG A 88 14.23 8.88 6.68
N PRO A 89 14.17 8.82 8.03
CA PRO A 89 15.14 9.50 8.89
C PRO A 89 16.59 9.02 8.69
N GLU A 90 16.79 7.80 8.20
CA GLU A 90 18.10 7.24 7.87
C GLU A 90 18.72 7.84 6.60
N ASP A 91 17.93 8.29 5.62
CA ASP A 91 18.45 8.95 4.42
C ASP A 91 18.99 10.36 4.78
N LEU A 92 18.22 11.13 5.55
CA LEU A 92 18.56 12.48 6.00
C LEU A 92 19.86 12.54 6.84
N LYS A 93 20.18 11.47 7.56
CA LYS A 93 21.41 11.36 8.38
C LYS A 93 22.69 11.17 7.56
N ASN A 94 22.57 10.80 6.28
CA ASN A 94 23.72 10.55 5.41
C ASN A 94 24.12 11.81 4.63
N GLU A 95 23.17 12.70 4.34
CA GLU A 95 23.46 13.99 3.71
C GLU A 95 24.32 14.87 4.62
N ALA A 96 23.98 14.97 5.91
CA ALA A 96 24.76 15.69 6.94
C ALA A 96 26.16 15.10 7.26
N LYS A 97 26.64 14.11 6.50
CA LYS A 97 28.01 13.56 6.55
C LYS A 97 28.78 13.74 5.24
N THR A 98 28.14 14.32 4.23
CA THR A 98 28.69 14.47 2.88
C THR A 98 28.90 15.96 2.53
N GLU A 99 28.54 16.86 3.45
CA GLU A 99 29.04 18.23 3.62
C GLU A 99 30.18 18.28 4.67
#